data_AF-U5QHW5-F1
#
_entry.id   AF-U5QHW5-F1
#
_cell.length_a   1.000
_cell.length_b   1.000
_cell.length_c   1.000
_cell.angle_alpha   90.00
_cell.angle_beta   90.00
_cell.angle_gamma   90.00
#
_symmetry.space_group_name_H-M   'P 1'
#
loop_
_entity.id
_entity.type
_entity.pdbx_description
1 polymer ?
#
loop_
_entity_poly.entity_id
_entity_poly.type
_entity_poly.pdbx_seq_one_letter_code
_entity_poly.pdbx_strand_id
1 'polypeptide(L)'
;MDEQQKNPVDVERTYEQAAELMQPAKERTGQTFAPAGEGTRISSQEVSDIVDKALDSEAPEAARSEVVQQTVEQFKTLDVDSKLAVLYYLYEAMGESVTPAAPGAADIELTNAFFSEFNALPQGEAQLEAMRSLVRCDDNALGREYGKLSENNKLLIWYLLAERMGKDVIAMPEDYQLNDIGQQNLVHVKELDFEQQITFLRDVVEPMGRNPIQRAV
;
A
#
# COMPACT_ATOMS: atom_id res chain seq x y z
N MET A 1 19.56 8.17 -36.71
CA MET A 1 18.25 7.50 -36.74
C MET A 1 17.55 7.95 -35.49
N ASP A 2 16.59 8.83 -35.73
CA ASP A 2 16.14 9.89 -34.85
C ASP A 2 15.33 9.39 -33.66
N GLU A 3 15.67 9.97 -32.50
CA GLU A 3 14.88 10.01 -31.27
C GLU A 3 13.50 10.59 -31.61
N GLN A 4 12.49 9.72 -31.71
CA GLN A 4 11.11 10.16 -31.82
C GLN A 4 10.67 10.77 -30.49
N GLN A 5 10.74 12.08 -30.45
CA GLN A 5 10.17 12.95 -29.45
C GLN A 5 8.65 12.69 -29.40
N LYS A 6 8.21 11.87 -28.44
CA LYS A 6 6.79 11.61 -28.16
C LYS A 6 6.14 12.95 -27.80
N ASN A 7 5.14 13.33 -28.58
CA ASN A 7 4.47 14.62 -28.53
C ASN A 7 3.74 14.76 -27.18
N PRO A 8 3.86 15.87 -26.42
CA PRO A 8 3.20 16.03 -25.12
C PRO A 8 1.67 15.89 -25.19
N VAL A 9 1.07 16.16 -26.35
CA VAL A 9 -0.37 16.02 -26.61
C VAL A 9 -0.85 14.56 -26.53
N ASP A 10 0.02 13.58 -26.78
CA ASP A 10 -0.33 12.14 -26.70
C ASP A 10 -0.42 11.66 -25.24
N VAL A 11 0.38 12.25 -24.35
CA VAL A 11 0.39 11.92 -22.92
C VAL A 11 -0.86 12.48 -22.23
N GLU A 12 -1.24 13.73 -22.52
CA GLU A 12 -2.46 14.34 -21.97
C GLU A 12 -3.73 13.58 -22.40
N ARG A 13 -3.78 13.10 -23.66
CA ARG A 13 -4.92 12.31 -24.15
C ARG A 13 -5.06 10.95 -23.48
N THR A 14 -3.93 10.35 -23.11
CA THR A 14 -3.90 9.08 -22.37
C THR A 14 -4.37 9.28 -20.92
N TYR A 15 -4.07 10.43 -20.33
CA TYR A 15 -4.57 10.84 -19.01
C TYR A 15 -6.08 11.13 -19.01
N GLU A 16 -6.60 11.84 -20.00
CA GLU A 16 -8.04 12.12 -20.12
C GLU A 16 -8.86 10.84 -20.33
N GLN A 17 -8.33 9.87 -21.11
CA GLN A 17 -8.98 8.56 -21.28
C GLN A 17 -8.94 7.69 -20.02
N ALA A 18 -7.90 7.79 -19.19
CA ALA A 18 -7.85 7.13 -17.89
C ALA A 18 -8.84 7.79 -16.90
N ALA A 19 -9.01 9.12 -16.98
CA ALA A 19 -9.92 9.88 -16.13
C ALA A 19 -11.41 9.65 -16.46
N GLU A 20 -11.78 9.42 -17.73
CA GLU A 20 -13.17 9.12 -18.11
C GLU A 20 -13.69 7.76 -17.60
N LEU A 21 -12.81 6.84 -17.20
CA LEU A 21 -13.17 5.56 -16.57
C LEU A 21 -13.38 5.66 -15.04
N MET A 22 -13.12 6.84 -14.44
CA MET A 22 -13.22 7.12 -13.01
C MET A 22 -14.51 7.88 -12.68
N GLN A 23 -15.63 7.19 -12.48
CA GLN A 23 -16.82 7.77 -11.87
C GLN A 23 -16.87 7.46 -10.35
N PRO A 24 -17.21 8.43 -9.48
CA PRO A 24 -17.07 8.29 -8.03
C PRO A 24 -18.20 7.49 -7.38
N ALA A 25 -17.85 6.59 -6.45
CA ALA A 25 -18.79 5.91 -5.57
C ALA A 25 -18.89 6.65 -4.21
N LYS A 26 -20.11 7.07 -3.87
CA LYS A 26 -20.46 7.77 -2.63
C LYS A 26 -20.70 6.81 -1.46
N GLU A 27 -20.26 7.28 -0.28
CA GLU A 27 -20.89 7.14 1.05
C GLU A 27 -21.13 5.72 1.61
N ARG A 28 -20.26 5.26 2.51
CA ARG A 28 -20.64 4.33 3.61
C ARG A 28 -19.93 4.69 4.92
N THR A 29 -20.70 5.20 5.86
CA THR A 29 -20.29 5.51 7.23
C THR A 29 -20.57 4.36 8.19
N GLY A 30 -19.59 4.12 9.08
CA GLY A 30 -19.82 3.77 10.49
C GLY A 30 -19.77 2.29 10.87
N GLN A 31 -18.74 1.91 11.63
CA GLN A 31 -18.89 0.90 12.69
C GLN A 31 -17.79 0.96 13.74
N THR A 32 -18.21 0.70 14.99
CA THR A 32 -17.46 0.85 16.25
C THR A 32 -16.99 -0.53 16.72
N PHE A 33 -15.74 -0.62 17.19
CA PHE A 33 -15.05 -1.88 17.52
C PHE A 33 -14.98 -2.14 19.02
N ALA A 34 -14.97 -3.42 19.42
CA ALA A 34 -14.76 -3.89 20.79
C ALA A 34 -13.60 -4.92 20.79
N PRO A 35 -12.79 -5.04 21.87
CA PRO A 35 -11.47 -5.66 21.80
C PRO A 35 -11.41 -7.08 22.38
N ALA A 36 -10.50 -7.95 21.90
CA ALA A 36 -9.76 -8.89 22.76
C ALA A 36 -8.67 -9.70 22.03
N GLY A 37 -7.43 -9.68 22.54
CA GLY A 37 -6.52 -10.84 22.46
C GLY A 37 -5.04 -10.52 22.29
N GLU A 38 -4.20 -10.95 23.23
CA GLU A 38 -2.78 -10.58 23.40
C GLU A 38 -1.79 -11.47 22.63
N GLY A 39 -0.84 -10.81 21.95
CA GLY A 39 0.52 -11.31 21.68
C GLY A 39 1.47 -10.20 22.13
N THR A 40 2.70 -10.54 22.56
CA THR A 40 3.71 -9.64 23.14
C THR A 40 3.75 -8.29 22.42
N ARG A 41 3.06 -7.32 23.00
CA ARG A 41 2.65 -6.05 22.43
C ARG A 41 3.43 -4.96 23.15
N ILE A 42 3.93 -3.98 22.41
CA ILE A 42 3.90 -2.62 22.97
C ILE A 42 2.42 -2.37 23.29
N SER A 43 2.10 -2.06 24.54
CA SER A 43 0.71 -1.96 25.00
C SER A 43 -0.05 -1.01 24.09
N SER A 44 -1.33 -1.29 23.81
CA SER A 44 -2.18 -0.34 23.09
C SER A 44 -2.18 1.04 23.72
N GLN A 45 -1.98 1.09 25.05
CA GLN A 45 -1.82 2.34 25.79
C GLN A 45 -0.52 3.07 25.40
N GLU A 46 0.60 2.35 25.32
CA GLU A 46 1.92 2.95 25.02
C GLU A 46 1.98 3.50 23.60
N VAL A 47 1.38 2.80 22.62
CA VAL A 47 1.32 3.32 21.25
C VAL A 47 0.37 4.51 21.15
N SER A 48 -0.79 4.46 21.82
CA SER A 48 -1.72 5.60 21.88
C SER A 48 -1.05 6.84 22.49
N ASP A 49 -0.36 6.70 23.62
CA ASP A 49 0.31 7.81 24.29
C ASP A 49 1.41 8.45 23.40
N ILE A 50 2.05 7.64 22.56
CA ILE A 50 3.07 8.08 21.60
C ILE A 50 2.43 8.80 20.41
N VAL A 51 1.32 8.28 19.88
CA VAL A 51 0.54 8.90 18.81
C VAL A 51 -0.04 10.24 19.27
N ASP A 52 -0.69 10.28 20.45
CA ASP A 52 -1.25 11.49 21.04
C ASP A 52 -0.18 12.57 21.22
N LYS A 53 0.99 12.18 21.72
CA LYS A 53 2.14 13.08 21.88
C LYS A 53 2.71 13.54 20.53
N ALA A 54 2.64 12.74 19.48
CA ALA A 54 3.16 13.10 18.16
C ALA A 54 2.19 13.96 17.33
N LEU A 55 0.88 13.82 17.58
CA LEU A 55 -0.19 14.60 16.98
C LEU A 55 -0.28 16.03 17.52
N ASP A 56 0.22 16.27 18.73
CA ASP A 56 0.43 17.63 19.23
C ASP A 56 1.31 18.41 18.25
N SER A 57 0.81 19.53 17.72
CA SER A 57 1.49 20.32 16.68
C SER A 57 2.86 20.89 17.12
N GLU A 58 3.20 20.77 18.40
CA GLU A 58 4.48 21.16 19.01
C GLU A 58 5.46 19.96 19.20
N ALA A 59 5.08 18.75 18.78
CA ALA A 59 5.88 17.55 18.97
C ALA A 59 7.18 17.58 18.15
N PRO A 60 8.33 17.18 18.75
CA PRO A 60 9.60 17.07 18.04
C PRO A 60 9.51 16.09 16.85
N GLU A 61 10.17 16.42 15.73
CA GLU A 61 10.27 15.59 14.52
C GLU A 61 10.74 14.14 14.82
N ALA A 62 11.65 13.98 15.79
CA ALA A 62 12.12 12.68 16.25
C ALA A 62 11.00 11.80 16.83
N ALA A 63 10.05 12.38 17.58
CA ALA A 63 8.93 11.63 18.16
C ALA A 63 7.95 11.21 17.05
N ARG A 64 7.70 12.09 16.06
CA ARG A 64 6.89 11.77 14.88
C ARG A 64 7.48 10.63 14.04
N SER A 65 8.81 10.58 13.89
CA SER A 65 9.49 9.47 13.21
C SER A 65 9.41 8.16 14.00
N GLU A 66 9.52 8.23 15.33
CA GLU A 66 9.41 7.06 16.21
C GLU A 66 8.03 6.40 16.12
N VAL A 67 6.95 7.18 16.03
CA VAL A 67 5.58 6.66 15.86
C VAL A 67 5.43 5.88 14.55
N VAL A 68 5.94 6.45 13.45
CA VAL A 68 5.90 5.79 12.13
C VAL A 68 6.67 4.47 12.19
N GLN A 69 7.88 4.47 12.75
CA GLN A 69 8.70 3.26 12.89
C GLN A 69 7.99 2.19 13.74
N GLN A 70 7.39 2.55 14.87
CA GLN A 70 6.65 1.60 15.71
C GLN A 70 5.45 1.01 14.97
N THR A 71 4.74 1.83 14.19
CA THR A 71 3.61 1.39 13.37
C THR A 71 4.06 0.44 12.27
N VAL A 72 5.21 0.70 11.64
CA VAL A 72 5.86 -0.20 10.67
C VAL A 72 6.28 -1.53 11.33
N GLU A 73 6.89 -1.49 12.52
CA GLU A 73 7.27 -2.70 13.25
C GLU A 73 6.05 -3.55 13.62
N GLN A 74 4.96 -2.91 14.08
CA GLN A 74 3.70 -3.61 14.31
C GLN A 74 3.17 -4.26 13.03
N PHE A 75 3.17 -3.54 11.90
CA PHE A 75 2.75 -4.07 10.61
C PHE A 75 3.57 -5.30 10.20
N LYS A 76 4.89 -5.31 10.44
CA LYS A 76 5.76 -6.45 10.12
C LYS A 76 5.37 -7.73 10.84
N THR A 77 4.80 -7.64 12.04
CA THR A 77 4.34 -8.81 12.82
C THR A 77 3.04 -9.44 12.32
N LEU A 78 2.30 -8.73 11.46
CA LEU A 78 1.03 -9.22 10.91
C LEU A 78 1.25 -10.43 10.00
N ASP A 79 0.25 -11.32 9.97
CA ASP A 79 0.16 -12.36 8.95
C ASP A 79 -0.05 -11.73 7.56
N VAL A 80 0.18 -12.53 6.53
CA VAL A 80 0.19 -12.05 5.14
C VAL A 80 -1.16 -11.44 4.74
N ASP A 81 -2.27 -12.06 5.13
CA ASP A 81 -3.60 -11.59 4.75
C ASP A 81 -3.95 -10.32 5.52
N SER A 82 -3.59 -10.23 6.80
CA SER A 82 -3.73 -8.99 7.58
C SER A 82 -2.91 -7.83 6.99
N LYS A 83 -1.71 -8.08 6.47
CA LYS A 83 -0.91 -7.04 5.77
C LYS A 83 -1.63 -6.53 4.52
N LEU A 84 -2.13 -7.44 3.69
CA LEU A 84 -2.91 -7.09 2.49
C LEU A 84 -4.16 -6.30 2.84
N ALA A 85 -4.85 -6.70 3.91
CA ALA A 85 -6.05 -6.04 4.38
C ALA A 85 -5.77 -4.62 4.92
N VAL A 86 -4.71 -4.42 5.72
CA VAL A 86 -4.30 -3.08 6.18
C VAL A 86 -4.00 -2.17 4.99
N LEU A 87 -3.23 -2.65 4.00
CA LEU A 87 -2.94 -1.89 2.79
C LEU A 87 -4.23 -1.48 2.06
N TYR A 88 -5.13 -2.43 1.80
CA TYR A 88 -6.41 -2.17 1.15
C TYR A 88 -7.23 -1.10 1.89
N TYR A 89 -7.46 -1.26 3.20
CA TYR A 89 -8.27 -0.32 3.97
C TYR A 89 -7.62 1.05 4.15
N LEU A 90 -6.29 1.12 4.11
CA LEU A 90 -5.56 2.39 4.14
C LEU A 90 -5.72 3.12 2.81
N TYR A 91 -5.53 2.45 1.67
CA TYR A 91 -5.77 3.05 0.35
C TYR A 91 -7.23 3.47 0.15
N GLU A 92 -8.20 2.67 0.60
CA GLU A 92 -9.62 3.04 0.63
C GLU A 92 -9.88 4.30 1.47
N ALA A 93 -9.24 4.41 2.64
CA ALA A 93 -9.43 5.55 3.54
C ALA A 93 -8.77 6.84 3.02
N MET A 94 -7.61 6.73 2.36
CA MET A 94 -6.91 7.86 1.78
C MET A 94 -7.51 8.29 0.43
N GLY A 95 -8.18 7.37 -0.28
CA GLY A 95 -8.80 7.59 -1.59
C GLY A 95 -7.81 8.10 -2.64
N GLU A 96 -8.26 9.04 -3.48
CA GLU A 96 -7.43 9.67 -4.53
C GLU A 96 -6.28 10.52 -3.95
N SER A 97 -6.21 10.73 -2.63
CA SER A 97 -5.14 11.54 -2.03
C SER A 97 -3.77 10.87 -2.12
N VAL A 98 -3.71 9.55 -2.35
CA VAL A 98 -2.46 8.78 -2.54
C VAL A 98 -1.94 8.85 -3.98
N THR A 99 -2.50 9.71 -4.82
CA THR A 99 -1.93 9.98 -6.14
C THR A 99 -0.45 10.34 -5.99
N PRO A 100 0.46 9.69 -6.75
CA PRO A 100 1.90 9.91 -6.62
C PRO A 100 2.19 11.40 -6.62
N ALA A 101 2.82 11.88 -5.54
CA ALA A 101 3.04 13.29 -5.24
C ALA A 101 3.87 14.07 -6.30
N ALA A 102 4.27 13.43 -7.40
CA ALA A 102 4.82 14.12 -8.56
C ALA A 102 4.54 13.33 -9.86
N PRO A 103 4.02 14.00 -10.91
CA PRO A 103 4.05 13.48 -12.27
C PRO A 103 5.50 13.13 -12.65
N GLY A 104 5.78 11.84 -12.89
CA GLY A 104 7.12 11.35 -13.28
C GLY A 104 7.94 10.68 -12.17
N ALA A 105 7.42 10.55 -10.95
CA ALA A 105 8.12 9.87 -9.86
C ALA A 105 8.16 8.32 -10.01
N ALA A 106 7.22 7.76 -10.77
CA ALA A 106 7.12 6.34 -11.06
C ALA A 106 7.24 6.09 -12.57
N ASP A 107 7.97 5.05 -12.93
CA ASP A 107 8.10 4.61 -14.31
C ASP A 107 6.83 3.86 -14.77
N ILE A 108 6.09 4.47 -15.70
CA ILE A 108 4.83 3.91 -16.20
C ILE A 108 5.07 2.63 -17.01
N GLU A 109 6.18 2.51 -17.73
CA GLU A 109 6.48 1.33 -18.55
C GLU A 109 6.76 0.12 -17.66
N LEU A 110 7.52 0.30 -16.57
CA LEU A 110 7.77 -0.76 -15.60
C LEU A 110 6.50 -1.17 -14.85
N THR A 111 5.64 -0.20 -14.52
CA THR A 111 4.34 -0.48 -13.89
C THR A 111 3.42 -1.25 -14.82
N ASN A 112 3.38 -0.89 -16.11
CA ASN A 112 2.61 -1.60 -17.12
C ASN A 112 3.13 -3.02 -17.35
N ALA A 113 4.45 -3.22 -17.34
CA ALA A 113 5.05 -4.55 -17.46
C ALA A 113 4.62 -5.46 -16.29
N PHE A 114 4.66 -4.94 -15.06
CA PHE A 114 4.16 -5.67 -13.89
C PHE A 114 2.67 -6.06 -14.06
N PHE A 115 1.82 -5.12 -14.46
CA PHE A 115 0.39 -5.43 -14.63
C PHE A 115 0.09 -6.30 -15.84
N SER A 116 0.92 -6.29 -16.88
CA SER A 116 0.82 -7.24 -17.99
C SER A 116 0.97 -8.68 -17.50
N GLU A 117 1.94 -8.95 -16.62
CA GLU A 117 2.13 -10.27 -16.02
C GLU A 117 1.03 -10.60 -15.00
N PHE A 118 0.68 -9.66 -14.13
CA PHE A 118 -0.35 -9.86 -13.12
C PHE A 118 -1.74 -10.13 -13.74
N ASN A 119 -2.13 -9.37 -14.76
CA ASN A 119 -3.43 -9.50 -15.42
C ASN A 119 -3.55 -10.76 -16.28
N ALA A 120 -2.43 -11.41 -16.61
CA ALA A 120 -2.43 -12.71 -17.28
C ALA A 120 -2.81 -13.87 -16.33
N LEU A 121 -2.79 -13.63 -15.01
CA LEU A 121 -3.22 -14.61 -14.02
C LEU A 121 -4.75 -14.78 -14.03
N PRO A 122 -5.27 -15.99 -13.80
CA PRO A 122 -6.70 -16.18 -13.57
C PRO A 122 -7.19 -15.32 -12.40
N GLN A 123 -8.30 -14.62 -12.59
CA GLN A 123 -8.93 -13.84 -11.53
C GLN A 123 -9.34 -14.74 -10.35
N GLY A 124 -9.19 -14.25 -9.12
CA GLY A 124 -9.46 -15.01 -7.90
C GLY A 124 -8.17 -15.48 -7.23
N GLU A 125 -8.13 -16.75 -6.81
CA GLU A 125 -7.06 -17.28 -5.95
C GLU A 125 -5.65 -17.09 -6.52
N ALA A 126 -5.47 -17.16 -7.84
CA ALA A 126 -4.14 -16.97 -8.44
C ALA A 126 -3.63 -15.53 -8.32
N GLN A 127 -4.51 -14.53 -8.46
CA GLN A 127 -4.16 -13.12 -8.20
C GLN A 127 -3.90 -12.87 -6.72
N LEU A 128 -4.73 -13.43 -5.83
CA LEU A 128 -4.52 -13.31 -4.39
C LEU A 128 -3.18 -13.93 -3.98
N GLU A 129 -2.88 -15.12 -4.48
CA GLU A 129 -1.61 -15.78 -4.20
C GLU A 129 -0.42 -15.02 -4.78
N ALA A 130 -0.56 -14.37 -5.93
CA ALA A 130 0.46 -13.46 -6.45
C ALA A 130 0.72 -12.29 -5.49
N MET A 131 -0.33 -11.64 -4.98
CA MET A 131 -0.21 -10.56 -3.98
C MET A 131 0.44 -11.07 -2.68
N ARG A 132 0.00 -12.22 -2.18
CA ARG A 132 0.60 -12.87 -1.00
C ARG A 132 2.08 -13.19 -1.21
N SER A 133 2.45 -13.65 -2.39
CA SER A 133 3.83 -13.99 -2.73
C SER A 133 4.77 -12.78 -2.74
N LEU A 134 4.27 -11.60 -3.12
CA LEU A 134 5.01 -10.35 -2.99
C LEU A 134 5.28 -10.02 -1.53
N VAL A 135 4.26 -10.12 -0.68
CA VAL A 135 4.38 -9.84 0.77
C VAL A 135 5.33 -10.83 1.47
N ARG A 136 5.33 -12.11 1.06
CA ARG A 136 6.25 -13.12 1.58
C ARG A 136 7.66 -13.06 1.00
N CYS A 137 7.89 -12.21 0.00
CA CYS A 137 9.16 -12.12 -0.74
C CYS A 137 9.57 -13.45 -1.41
N ASP A 138 8.58 -14.19 -1.92
CA ASP A 138 8.81 -15.46 -2.59
C ASP A 138 9.66 -15.27 -3.87
N ASP A 139 10.55 -16.22 -4.16
CA ASP A 139 11.42 -16.16 -5.34
C ASP A 139 10.70 -16.69 -6.60
N ASN A 140 9.78 -15.89 -7.12
CA ASN A 140 9.07 -16.15 -8.37
C ASN A 140 9.27 -15.00 -9.39
N ALA A 141 8.79 -15.18 -10.62
CA ALA A 141 9.00 -14.21 -11.70
C ALA A 141 8.46 -12.82 -11.33
N LEU A 142 7.19 -12.76 -10.90
CA LEU A 142 6.52 -11.52 -10.52
C LEU A 142 7.21 -10.83 -9.32
N GLY A 143 7.63 -11.61 -8.33
CA GLY A 143 8.38 -11.12 -7.17
C GLY A 143 9.74 -10.54 -7.52
N ARG A 144 10.44 -11.12 -8.53
CA ARG A 144 11.70 -10.58 -9.04
C ARG A 144 11.52 -9.33 -9.88
N GLU A 145 10.46 -9.24 -10.69
CA GLU A 145 10.14 -8.01 -11.41
C GLU A 145 9.77 -6.89 -10.45
N TYR A 146 8.86 -7.15 -9.50
CA TYR A 146 8.51 -6.20 -8.45
C TYR A 146 9.73 -5.76 -7.63
N GLY A 147 10.62 -6.70 -7.28
CA GLY A 147 11.80 -6.43 -6.45
C GLY A 147 12.81 -5.46 -7.06
N LYS A 148 12.83 -5.29 -8.39
CA LYS A 148 13.71 -4.35 -9.10
C LYS A 148 13.15 -2.92 -9.16
N LEU A 149 11.88 -2.74 -8.84
CA LEU A 149 11.18 -1.46 -8.99
C LEU A 149 11.62 -0.44 -7.93
N SER A 150 11.55 0.83 -8.31
CA SER A 150 11.70 1.94 -7.36
C SER A 150 10.59 1.91 -6.30
N GLU A 151 10.83 2.54 -5.14
CA GLU A 151 9.82 2.71 -4.09
C GLU A 151 8.52 3.34 -4.62
N ASN A 152 8.62 4.36 -5.47
CA ASN A 152 7.46 5.04 -6.06
C ASN A 152 6.68 4.13 -7.00
N ASN A 153 7.35 3.27 -7.76
CA ASN A 153 6.69 2.27 -8.60
C ASN A 153 5.96 1.23 -7.76
N LYS A 154 6.57 0.77 -6.66
CA LYS A 154 5.97 -0.18 -5.73
C LYS A 154 4.71 0.40 -5.07
N LEU A 155 4.78 1.65 -4.59
CA LEU A 155 3.61 2.37 -4.08
C LEU A 155 2.48 2.48 -5.11
N LEU A 156 2.82 2.86 -6.35
CA LEU A 156 1.85 3.00 -7.42
C LEU A 156 1.18 1.66 -7.75
N ILE A 157 1.92 0.56 -7.75
CA ILE A 157 1.38 -0.78 -7.95
C ILE A 157 0.36 -1.13 -6.87
N TRP A 158 0.67 -0.92 -5.58
CA TRP A 158 -0.26 -1.24 -4.49
C TRP A 158 -1.51 -0.36 -4.51
N TYR A 159 -1.37 0.93 -4.84
CA TYR A 159 -2.50 1.82 -5.08
C TYR A 159 -3.39 1.29 -6.21
N LEU A 160 -2.81 0.99 -7.38
CA LEU A 160 -3.56 0.50 -8.55
C LEU A 160 -4.19 -0.88 -8.30
N LEU A 161 -3.54 -1.76 -7.53
CA LEU A 161 -4.13 -3.03 -7.11
C LEU A 161 -5.39 -2.76 -6.30
N ALA A 162 -5.32 -1.91 -5.27
CA ALA A 162 -6.46 -1.57 -4.41
C ALA A 162 -7.61 -0.91 -5.20
N GLU A 163 -7.31 0.07 -6.06
CA GLU A 163 -8.32 0.78 -6.88
C GLU A 163 -9.06 -0.14 -7.87
N ARG A 164 -8.41 -1.25 -8.25
CA ARG A 164 -8.91 -2.22 -9.22
C ARG A 164 -9.55 -3.45 -8.58
N MET A 165 -9.48 -3.60 -7.25
CA MET A 165 -10.15 -4.68 -6.52
C MET A 165 -11.66 -4.64 -6.78
N GLY A 166 -12.22 -5.77 -7.21
CA GLY A 166 -13.64 -5.90 -7.59
C GLY A 166 -13.98 -5.51 -9.03
N LYS A 167 -13.03 -4.95 -9.80
CA LYS A 167 -13.16 -4.71 -11.25
C LYS A 167 -12.49 -5.85 -12.02
N ASP A 168 -11.16 -5.91 -11.96
CA ASP A 168 -10.32 -6.89 -12.64
C ASP A 168 -9.21 -7.49 -11.75
N VAL A 169 -9.07 -6.98 -10.52
CA VAL A 169 -8.32 -7.59 -9.41
C VAL A 169 -9.32 -8.25 -8.46
N ILE A 170 -8.95 -9.38 -7.83
CA ILE A 170 -9.78 -10.03 -6.80
C ILE A 170 -10.29 -9.02 -5.76
N ALA A 171 -11.59 -9.08 -5.46
CA ALA A 171 -12.21 -8.21 -4.47
C ALA A 171 -11.81 -8.59 -3.05
N MET A 172 -11.88 -7.62 -2.13
CA MET A 172 -11.80 -7.89 -0.71
C MET A 172 -13.05 -8.68 -0.29
N PRO A 173 -12.93 -9.84 0.39
CA PRO A 173 -14.11 -10.58 0.83
C PRO A 173 -14.96 -9.75 1.80
N GLU A 174 -16.29 -9.73 1.61
CA GLU A 174 -17.21 -8.98 2.48
C GLU A 174 -17.20 -9.47 3.93
N ASP A 175 -16.81 -10.72 4.14
CA ASP A 175 -16.72 -11.38 5.44
C ASP A 175 -15.29 -11.39 6.02
N TYR A 176 -14.32 -10.74 5.36
CA TYR A 176 -12.97 -10.65 5.91
C TYR A 176 -12.94 -9.77 7.16
N GLN A 177 -12.33 -10.30 8.23
CA GLN A 177 -12.11 -9.58 9.47
C GLN A 177 -10.61 -9.49 9.76
N LEU A 178 -10.07 -8.27 9.87
CA LEU A 178 -8.73 -8.13 10.43
C LEU A 178 -8.73 -8.65 11.86
N ASN A 179 -7.64 -9.31 12.24
CA ASN A 179 -7.38 -9.63 13.64
C ASN A 179 -7.12 -8.35 14.46
N ASP A 180 -7.11 -8.45 15.80
CA ASP A 180 -6.96 -7.29 16.68
C ASP A 180 -5.68 -6.50 16.44
N ILE A 181 -4.58 -7.19 16.08
CA ILE A 181 -3.29 -6.55 15.85
C ILE A 181 -3.35 -5.73 14.56
N GLY A 182 -3.95 -6.28 13.51
CA GLY A 182 -4.13 -5.61 12.24
C GLY A 182 -5.12 -4.45 12.33
N GLN A 183 -6.24 -4.61 13.05
CA GLN A 183 -7.18 -3.51 13.31
C GLN A 183 -6.50 -2.37 14.07
N GLN A 184 -5.72 -2.70 15.09
CA GLN A 184 -5.01 -1.70 15.86
C GLN A 184 -3.96 -0.97 14.99
N ASN A 185 -3.20 -1.72 14.18
CA ASN A 185 -2.25 -1.11 13.24
C ASN A 185 -2.95 -0.17 12.25
N LEU A 186 -4.12 -0.57 11.74
CA LEU A 186 -4.94 0.24 10.85
C LEU A 186 -5.47 1.52 11.53
N VAL A 187 -5.80 1.46 12.83
CA VAL A 187 -6.19 2.65 13.60
C VAL A 187 -5.01 3.60 13.74
N HIS A 188 -3.85 3.11 14.21
CA HIS A 188 -2.68 3.94 14.42
C HIS A 188 -2.22 4.61 13.12
N VAL A 189 -2.19 3.89 11.99
CA VAL A 189 -1.80 4.49 10.71
C VAL A 189 -2.79 5.55 10.24
N LYS A 190 -4.10 5.41 10.54
CA LYS A 190 -5.10 6.43 10.20
C LYS A 190 -5.00 7.69 11.06
N GLU A 191 -4.41 7.57 12.24
CA GLU A 191 -4.13 8.70 13.14
C GLU A 191 -2.88 9.47 12.73
N LEU A 192 -1.96 8.86 11.96
CA LEU A 192 -0.81 9.57 11.40
C LEU A 192 -1.24 10.70 10.45
N ASP A 193 -0.43 11.75 10.36
CA ASP A 193 -0.63 12.78 9.33
C ASP A 193 -0.36 12.22 7.92
N PHE A 194 -0.75 12.97 6.88
CA PHE A 194 -0.64 12.49 5.51
C PHE A 194 0.79 12.14 5.08
N GLU A 195 1.79 12.93 5.46
CA GLU A 195 3.19 12.67 5.10
C GLU A 195 3.72 11.42 5.83
N GLN A 196 3.31 11.23 7.08
CA GLN A 196 3.61 10.04 7.86
C GLN A 196 2.90 8.79 7.30
N GLN A 197 1.66 8.90 6.82
CA GLN A 197 0.95 7.79 6.15
C GLN A 197 1.67 7.36 4.86
N ILE A 198 2.12 8.32 4.04
CA ILE A 198 2.93 8.04 2.85
C ILE A 198 4.26 7.38 3.23
N THR A 199 4.92 7.87 4.29
CA THR A 199 6.16 7.28 4.80
C THR A 199 5.95 5.84 5.27
N PHE A 200 4.89 5.59 6.06
CA PHE A 200 4.49 4.24 6.45
C PHE A 200 4.28 3.34 5.23
N LEU A 201 3.51 3.79 4.23
CA LEU A 201 3.25 3.02 3.01
C LEU A 201 4.57 2.67 2.29
N ARG A 202 5.50 3.62 2.16
CA ARG A 202 6.83 3.38 1.56
C ARG A 202 7.59 2.30 2.32
N ASP A 203 7.71 2.46 3.63
CA ASP A 203 8.49 1.58 4.50
C ASP A 203 7.96 0.13 4.52
N VAL A 204 6.65 -0.06 4.31
CA VAL A 204 6.06 -1.41 4.30
C VAL A 204 6.06 -2.07 2.93
N VAL A 205 5.95 -1.31 1.83
CA VAL A 205 5.92 -1.88 0.46
C VAL A 205 7.30 -2.02 -0.16
N GLU A 206 8.27 -1.20 0.24
CA GLU A 206 9.66 -1.27 -0.21
C GLU A 206 10.28 -2.67 0.00
N PRO A 207 10.22 -3.29 1.20
CA PRO A 207 10.87 -4.58 1.44
C PRO A 207 10.17 -5.76 0.77
N MET A 208 8.98 -5.58 0.18
CA MET A 208 8.25 -6.64 -0.49
C MET A 208 8.89 -7.06 -1.81
N GLY A 209 8.55 -8.28 -2.26
CA GLY A 209 9.13 -8.93 -3.41
C GLY A 209 10.57 -9.38 -3.19
N ARG A 210 11.19 -9.89 -4.24
CA ARG A 210 12.52 -10.48 -4.21
C ARG A 210 13.45 -9.65 -5.06
N ASN A 211 14.25 -8.75 -4.47
CA ASN A 211 15.30 -8.06 -5.22
C ASN A 211 16.50 -9.00 -5.41
N PRO A 212 16.82 -9.46 -6.64
CA PRO A 212 17.94 -10.38 -6.86
C PRO A 212 19.32 -9.73 -6.67
N ILE A 213 19.38 -8.39 -6.53
CA ILE A 213 20.62 -7.61 -6.45
C ILE A 213 20.96 -7.22 -5.00
N GLN A 214 19.99 -7.19 -4.09
CA GLN A 214 20.27 -7.04 -2.66
C GLN A 214 20.88 -8.34 -2.12
N ARG A 215 22.21 -8.36 -1.99
CA ARG A 215 22.92 -9.42 -1.24
C ARG A 215 22.38 -9.43 0.19
N ALA A 216 22.02 -10.61 0.68
CA ALA A 216 21.86 -10.84 2.12
C ALA A 216 23.14 -10.36 2.81
N VAL A 217 23.01 -9.33 3.64
CA VAL A 217 24.08 -8.85 4.55
C VAL A 217 23.82 -9.44 5.92
#